data_AF-A0A7S0DS54-F1
#
_entry.id   AF-A0A7S0DS54-F1
#
_cell.length_a   1.000
_cell.length_b   1.000
_cell.length_c   1.000
_cell.angle_alpha   90.00
_cell.angle_beta   90.00
_cell.angle_gamma   90.00
#
_symmetry.space_group_name_H-M   'P 1'
#
loop_
_entity.id
_entity.type
_entity.pdbx_description
1 polymer ?
#
loop_
_entity_poly.entity_id
_entity_poly.type
_entity_poly.pdbx_seq_one_letter_code
_entity_poly.pdbx_strand_id
1 'polypeptide(L)'
;RTPQATRVCRGPARTDPQTMDSGSLKRQKLDYSAPTTEELINLKETALLFKSNLFKLQIDELLREVTPAAVPDIDDGRKASAPLDKYLRELKSVLVAMPSKDVTLKPKTSVLDSVRVPYLKPLTFTVKPPAKVTVVGSYLLRTIAKPVTNVDLALEMPKDSIINKDYLSFKYLTKRAAYVERVVKYLKNHPSKYYTEVRVEHFMGDLQKPIAVLKPLSGMKKPGGLAKKFARFEIRLLPGLPADAFPIRKLLPLRNCARPSGDTIKDEDDTLTSKATPLYNQRVLEDMAFVPHLKLLHKILKGAPALAQTLRLLRVWCRQRGLYYGTDAHKSTKKYGGGLDKGGGFSGFALGLVLVYLVEQRIMSRGMSVNQAFKATIRFLAERDLSQEPAYIKGAGEDGKNTVSEVLGDYTKAFAASVIGPMGVNVFCRASTESYAWLRAQAKRTLQLLTQGEDEASGAAEAEEAKEEEEDNHQEMQIEGGWGEEK
;
A
#
# COMPACT_ATOMS: atom_id res chain seq x y z
N ARG A 1 -80.95 4.18 -6.30
CA ARG A 1 -80.08 3.96 -7.48
C ARG A 1 -79.51 2.54 -7.41
N THR A 2 -80.19 1.56 -8.00
CA THR A 2 -79.55 0.32 -8.49
C THR A 2 -79.00 0.58 -9.90
N PRO A 3 -78.24 -0.34 -10.54
CA PRO A 3 -77.29 -1.36 -10.05
C PRO A 3 -75.95 -1.26 -10.86
N GLN A 4 -74.87 -2.06 -10.69
CA GLN A 4 -74.68 -3.48 -11.03
C GLN A 4 -73.36 -3.94 -10.37
N ALA A 5 -73.30 -4.94 -9.49
CA ALA A 5 -73.74 -6.36 -9.55
C ALA A 5 -72.61 -7.30 -9.98
N THR A 6 -71.89 -7.76 -8.96
CA THR A 6 -71.24 -9.07 -8.87
C THR A 6 -72.27 -10.19 -9.07
N ARG A 7 -71.95 -11.19 -9.90
CA ARG A 7 -72.67 -12.48 -9.99
C ARG A 7 -71.63 -13.58 -10.20
N VAL A 8 -71.37 -14.43 -9.21
CA VAL A 8 -72.13 -15.63 -8.80
C VAL A 8 -71.63 -16.87 -9.55
N CYS A 9 -70.99 -17.75 -8.76
CA CYS A 9 -70.77 -19.15 -9.03
C CYS A 9 -72.11 -19.88 -9.19
N ARG A 10 -72.25 -20.67 -10.25
CA ARG A 10 -73.22 -21.76 -10.34
C ARG A 10 -72.51 -23.00 -10.84
N GLY A 11 -72.50 -24.05 -10.04
CA GLY A 11 -72.39 -25.41 -10.56
C GLY A 11 -73.75 -25.89 -11.06
N PRO A 12 -73.76 -27.00 -11.80
CA PRO A 12 -74.77 -28.02 -11.60
C PRO A 12 -74.13 -29.37 -11.26
N ALA A 13 -74.89 -30.20 -10.56
CA ALA A 13 -74.48 -31.51 -10.08
C ALA A 13 -75.01 -32.64 -10.99
N ARG A 14 -74.25 -33.76 -10.95
CA ARG A 14 -74.57 -35.17 -11.26
C ARG A 14 -74.70 -35.59 -12.73
N THR A 15 -73.81 -36.50 -13.15
CA THR A 15 -74.10 -37.93 -13.47
C THR A 15 -72.78 -38.69 -13.74
N ASP A 16 -72.52 -39.78 -13.00
CA ASP A 16 -71.63 -40.89 -13.44
C ASP A 16 -72.39 -41.75 -14.50
N PRO A 17 -71.80 -42.79 -15.15
CA PRO A 17 -70.40 -43.16 -15.41
C PRO A 17 -70.14 -43.39 -16.93
N GLN A 18 -68.89 -43.66 -17.35
CA GLN A 18 -68.50 -44.76 -18.27
C GLN A 18 -67.25 -44.46 -19.12
N THR A 19 -66.36 -45.46 -19.08
CA THR A 19 -65.53 -46.01 -20.17
C THR A 19 -64.41 -45.18 -20.79
N MET A 20 -63.24 -45.83 -20.76
CA MET A 20 -61.99 -45.45 -21.42
C MET A 20 -62.16 -45.18 -22.90
N ASP A 21 -61.50 -44.14 -23.42
CA ASP A 21 -60.94 -44.19 -24.76
C ASP A 21 -59.58 -43.48 -24.83
N SER A 22 -58.73 -44.14 -25.59
CA SER A 22 -57.33 -43.93 -25.87
C SER A 22 -57.03 -42.61 -26.59
N GLY A 23 -56.09 -41.84 -26.05
CA GLY A 23 -55.59 -40.60 -26.66
C GLY A 23 -54.09 -40.49 -26.46
N SER A 24 -53.34 -40.87 -27.49
CA SER A 24 -51.88 -40.74 -27.64
C SER A 24 -51.31 -39.43 -27.06
N LEU A 25 -50.54 -39.54 -25.98
CA LEU A 25 -49.62 -38.49 -25.54
C LEU A 25 -48.42 -38.49 -26.51
N LYS A 26 -48.42 -37.56 -27.46
CA LYS A 26 -47.23 -37.26 -28.28
C LYS A 26 -46.08 -36.90 -27.33
N ARG A 27 -45.07 -37.78 -27.26
CA ARG A 27 -43.75 -37.48 -26.68
C ARG A 27 -43.23 -36.23 -27.39
N GLN A 28 -43.16 -35.10 -26.68
CA GLN A 28 -42.33 -33.97 -27.07
C GLN A 28 -40.90 -34.48 -27.12
N LYS A 29 -40.35 -34.61 -28.32
CA LYS A 29 -38.91 -34.76 -28.55
C LYS A 29 -38.28 -33.48 -27.99
N LEU A 30 -37.49 -33.60 -26.93
CA LEU A 30 -36.57 -32.52 -26.56
C LEU A 30 -35.54 -32.45 -27.70
N ASP A 31 -35.65 -31.42 -28.54
CA ASP A 31 -34.65 -31.11 -29.54
C ASP A 31 -33.40 -30.61 -28.79
N TYR A 32 -32.48 -31.52 -28.49
CA TYR A 32 -31.12 -31.17 -28.14
C TYR A 32 -30.40 -30.75 -29.43
N SER A 33 -30.59 -29.51 -29.84
CA SER A 33 -29.72 -28.90 -30.85
C SER A 33 -28.36 -28.60 -30.22
N ALA A 34 -27.28 -28.87 -30.95
CA ALA A 34 -25.93 -28.51 -30.50
C ALA A 34 -25.92 -27.04 -30.04
N PRO A 35 -25.28 -26.72 -28.89
CA PRO A 35 -25.31 -25.38 -28.33
C PRO A 35 -24.89 -24.34 -29.36
N THR A 36 -25.72 -23.31 -29.51
CA THR A 36 -25.37 -22.20 -30.40
C THR A 36 -24.13 -21.49 -29.86
N THR A 37 -23.35 -20.87 -30.75
CA THR A 37 -22.13 -20.14 -30.36
C THR A 37 -22.40 -19.07 -29.30
N GLU A 38 -23.61 -18.51 -29.26
CA GLU A 38 -24.07 -17.56 -28.24
C GLU A 38 -24.32 -18.24 -26.88
N GLU A 39 -24.85 -19.46 -26.86
CA GLU A 39 -25.02 -20.25 -25.64
C GLU A 39 -23.68 -20.69 -25.05
N LEU A 40 -22.72 -21.07 -25.90
CA LEU A 40 -21.35 -21.37 -25.47
C LEU A 40 -20.63 -20.16 -24.88
N ILE A 41 -20.81 -18.97 -25.49
CA ILE A 41 -20.28 -17.72 -24.92
C ILE A 41 -20.95 -17.43 -23.57
N ASN A 42 -22.27 -17.60 -23.45
CA ASN A 42 -22.98 -17.42 -22.18
C ASN A 42 -22.53 -18.41 -21.09
N LEU A 43 -22.23 -19.66 -21.43
CA LEU A 43 -21.70 -20.65 -20.49
C LEU A 43 -20.28 -20.28 -20.01
N LYS A 44 -19.41 -19.85 -20.93
CA LYS A 44 -18.07 -19.34 -20.58
C LYS A 44 -18.16 -18.08 -19.71
N GLU A 45 -19.06 -17.17 -20.03
CA GLU A 45 -19.31 -15.97 -19.22
C GLU A 45 -19.87 -16.32 -17.83
N THR A 46 -20.80 -17.27 -17.72
CA THR A 46 -21.34 -17.70 -16.42
C THR A 46 -20.29 -18.40 -15.55
N ALA A 47 -19.42 -19.25 -16.12
CA ALA A 47 -18.31 -19.86 -15.41
C ALA A 47 -17.29 -18.82 -14.91
N LEU A 48 -16.93 -17.84 -15.75
CA LEU A 48 -16.06 -16.72 -15.38
C LEU A 48 -16.70 -15.81 -14.31
N LEU A 49 -18.01 -15.58 -14.39
CA LEU A 49 -18.77 -14.84 -13.40
C LEU A 49 -18.77 -15.55 -12.05
N PHE A 50 -18.91 -16.88 -12.03
CA PHE A 50 -18.85 -17.67 -10.79
C PHE A 50 -17.49 -17.58 -10.11
N LYS A 51 -16.38 -17.79 -10.83
CA LYS A 51 -15.03 -17.63 -10.25
C LYS A 51 -14.72 -16.19 -9.84
N SER A 52 -15.17 -15.20 -10.63
CA SER A 52 -15.05 -13.78 -10.27
C SER A 52 -15.77 -13.47 -8.95
N ASN A 53 -16.95 -14.04 -8.74
CA ASN A 53 -17.72 -13.92 -7.50
C ASN A 53 -17.04 -14.64 -6.33
N LEU A 54 -16.55 -15.86 -6.51
CA LEU A 54 -15.80 -16.58 -5.48
C LEU A 54 -14.53 -15.84 -5.06
N PHE A 55 -13.76 -15.37 -6.04
CA PHE A 55 -12.53 -14.62 -5.78
C PHE A 55 -12.81 -13.29 -5.09
N LYS A 56 -13.92 -12.62 -5.45
CA LYS A 56 -14.40 -11.42 -4.76
C LYS A 56 -14.73 -11.72 -3.29
N LEU A 57 -15.45 -12.81 -3.01
CA LEU A 57 -15.77 -13.22 -1.63
C LEU A 57 -14.50 -13.50 -0.82
N GLN A 58 -13.52 -14.19 -1.40
CA GLN A 58 -12.22 -14.43 -0.77
C GLN A 58 -11.45 -13.14 -0.49
N ILE A 59 -11.47 -12.19 -1.42
CA ILE A 59 -10.86 -10.86 -1.22
C ILE A 59 -11.57 -10.13 -0.08
N ASP A 60 -12.91 -10.12 -0.06
CA ASP A 60 -13.69 -9.42 0.95
C ASP A 60 -13.45 -10.01 2.35
N GLU A 61 -13.36 -11.35 2.45
CA GLU A 61 -13.02 -12.04 3.69
C GLU A 61 -11.59 -11.71 4.14
N LEU A 62 -10.61 -11.78 3.23
CA LEU A 62 -9.23 -11.44 3.52
C LEU A 62 -9.11 -9.98 3.98
N LEU A 63 -9.77 -9.04 3.29
CA LEU A 63 -9.80 -7.63 3.66
C LEU A 63 -10.39 -7.45 5.05
N ARG A 64 -11.47 -8.14 5.40
CA ARG A 64 -12.06 -8.12 6.74
C ARG A 64 -11.08 -8.61 7.82
N GLU A 65 -10.33 -9.68 7.53
CA GLU A 65 -9.36 -10.24 8.46
C GLU A 65 -8.18 -9.28 8.70
N VAL A 66 -7.59 -8.75 7.62
CA VAL A 66 -6.40 -7.91 7.69
C VAL A 66 -6.69 -6.49 8.17
N THR A 67 -7.95 -6.06 8.12
CA THR A 67 -8.36 -4.73 8.58
C THR A 67 -8.26 -4.63 10.11
N PRO A 68 -7.56 -3.62 10.66
CA PRO A 68 -7.53 -3.40 12.10
C PRO A 68 -8.93 -2.99 12.61
N ALA A 69 -9.42 -3.68 13.65
CA ALA A 69 -10.71 -3.33 14.27
C ALA A 69 -10.77 -1.91 14.83
N ALA A 70 -9.60 -1.30 15.09
CA ALA A 70 -9.45 0.09 15.54
C ALA A 70 -9.62 1.13 14.42
N VAL A 71 -9.49 0.74 13.14
CA VAL A 71 -9.50 1.62 11.98
C VAL A 71 -10.25 0.94 10.82
N PRO A 72 -11.59 0.83 10.90
CA PRO A 72 -12.38 0.24 9.81
C PRO A 72 -12.49 1.18 8.60
N ASP A 73 -12.89 0.62 7.46
CA ASP A 73 -12.96 1.27 6.14
C ASP A 73 -14.12 2.26 5.96
N ILE A 74 -15.24 2.03 6.65
CA ILE A 74 -16.54 2.66 6.39
C ILE A 74 -16.73 3.89 7.30
N ASP A 75 -17.61 4.82 6.90
CA ASP A 75 -17.94 6.08 7.58
C ASP A 75 -18.28 5.97 9.08
N ASP A 76 -18.70 4.79 9.56
CA ASP A 76 -18.85 4.48 11.00
C ASP A 76 -17.52 4.42 11.78
N GLY A 77 -16.39 4.40 11.07
CA GLY A 77 -15.03 4.29 11.60
C GLY A 77 -14.53 5.49 12.39
N ARG A 78 -15.25 6.62 12.40
CA ARG A 78 -14.95 7.75 13.30
C ARG A 78 -15.16 7.38 14.77
N LYS A 79 -16.16 6.56 15.09
CA LYS A 79 -16.41 6.12 16.47
C LYS A 79 -15.33 5.16 16.96
N ALA A 80 -14.87 4.25 16.10
CA ALA A 80 -13.80 3.29 16.42
C ALA A 80 -12.42 3.96 16.51
N SER A 81 -12.14 4.98 15.68
CA SER A 81 -10.85 5.70 15.70
C SER A 81 -10.79 6.82 16.74
N ALA A 82 -11.93 7.31 17.24
CA ALA A 82 -12.01 8.43 18.18
C ALA A 82 -11.07 8.34 19.41
N PRO A 83 -10.87 7.18 20.06
CA PRO A 83 -9.93 7.06 21.18
C PRO A 83 -8.48 7.33 20.75
N LEU A 84 -8.10 6.81 19.57
CA LEU A 84 -6.77 7.04 19.01
C LEU A 84 -6.62 8.48 18.54
N ASP A 85 -7.65 9.06 17.92
CA ASP A 85 -7.66 10.48 17.55
C ASP A 85 -7.56 11.42 18.77
N LYS A 86 -8.16 11.04 19.90
CA LYS A 86 -8.01 11.76 21.18
C LYS A 86 -6.57 11.64 21.70
N TYR A 87 -6.02 10.43 21.72
CA TYR A 87 -4.64 10.18 22.10
C TYR A 87 -3.64 10.98 21.24
N LEU A 88 -3.81 11.00 19.92
CA LEU A 88 -2.93 11.73 19.01
C LEU A 88 -3.00 13.25 19.22
N ARG A 89 -4.18 13.78 19.56
CA ARG A 89 -4.35 15.21 19.91
C ARG A 89 -3.65 15.56 21.22
N GLU A 90 -3.77 14.72 22.23
CA GLU A 90 -3.07 14.91 23.52
C GLU A 90 -1.55 14.80 23.33
N LEU A 91 -1.06 13.79 22.60
CA LEU A 91 0.35 13.66 22.27
C LEU A 91 0.89 14.87 21.48
N LYS A 92 0.10 15.41 20.55
CA LYS A 92 0.45 16.66 19.85
C LYS A 92 0.63 17.82 20.84
N SER A 93 -0.26 17.96 21.83
CA SER A 93 -0.16 19.02 22.84
C SER A 93 1.13 18.90 23.67
N VAL A 94 1.49 17.68 24.06
CA VAL A 94 2.74 17.38 24.80
C VAL A 94 3.96 17.74 23.95
N LEU A 95 3.99 17.35 22.67
CA LEU A 95 5.12 17.62 21.79
C LEU A 95 5.32 19.13 21.53
N VAL A 96 4.23 19.89 21.38
CA VAL A 96 4.28 21.34 21.18
C VAL A 96 4.74 22.08 22.44
N ALA A 97 4.41 21.56 23.64
CA ALA A 97 4.83 22.13 24.92
C ALA A 97 6.31 21.86 25.29
N MET A 98 7.09 21.25 24.39
CA MET A 98 8.51 20.96 24.63
C MET A 98 9.35 22.25 24.70
N PRO A 99 10.16 22.45 25.76
CA PRO A 99 10.98 23.66 25.87
C PRO A 99 12.18 23.61 24.93
N SER A 100 12.52 24.76 24.37
CA SER A 100 13.72 24.96 23.55
C SER A 100 14.99 24.70 24.39
N LYS A 101 15.99 24.05 23.79
CA LYS A 101 17.27 23.79 24.45
C LYS A 101 18.41 23.85 23.45
N ASP A 102 19.49 24.51 23.84
CA ASP A 102 20.73 24.52 23.06
C ASP A 102 21.48 23.20 23.23
N VAL A 103 21.88 22.63 22.09
CA VAL A 103 22.59 21.36 22.04
C VAL A 103 23.92 21.56 21.31
N THR A 104 24.99 21.16 21.98
CA THR A 104 26.34 21.11 21.43
C THR A 104 26.72 19.65 21.22
N LEU A 105 26.81 19.24 19.96
CA LEU A 105 27.22 17.88 19.59
C LEU A 105 28.74 17.85 19.42
N LYS A 106 29.41 16.93 20.12
CA LYS A 106 30.87 16.72 19.98
C LYS A 106 31.13 15.52 19.04
N PRO A 107 32.21 15.54 18.23
CA PRO A 107 32.60 14.36 17.48
C PRO A 107 32.91 13.21 18.45
N LYS A 108 32.27 12.04 18.25
CA LYS A 108 32.30 10.82 19.10
C LYS A 108 31.35 10.73 20.30
N THR A 109 30.55 11.75 20.63
CA THR A 109 29.43 11.52 21.58
C THR A 109 28.36 10.71 20.84
N SER A 110 28.08 9.49 21.30
CA SER A 110 26.89 8.76 20.86
C SER A 110 25.68 9.60 21.21
N VAL A 111 25.07 10.22 20.18
CA VAL A 111 23.83 10.99 20.35
C VAL A 111 22.73 10.02 20.83
N LEU A 112 22.80 8.76 20.39
CA LEU A 112 22.08 7.62 20.94
C LEU A 112 23.06 6.43 20.90
N ASP A 113 23.05 5.52 21.88
CA ASP A 113 23.94 4.33 21.88
C ASP A 113 23.86 3.51 20.57
N SER A 114 22.78 3.67 19.81
CA SER A 114 22.50 3.02 18.53
C SER A 114 22.77 3.86 17.27
N VAL A 115 23.06 5.17 17.37
CA VAL A 115 23.18 6.07 16.20
C VAL A 115 24.60 6.64 16.11
N ARG A 116 25.40 6.08 15.19
CA ARG A 116 26.70 6.65 14.81
C ARG A 116 26.48 7.77 13.83
N VAL A 117 26.61 9.01 14.29
CA VAL A 117 26.60 10.17 13.40
C VAL A 117 28.04 10.40 12.90
N PRO A 118 28.30 10.39 11.58
CA PRO A 118 29.66 10.49 11.02
C PRO A 118 30.25 11.90 11.07
N TYR A 119 29.67 12.84 11.84
CA TYR A 119 30.09 14.24 11.81
C TYR A 119 31.33 14.47 12.67
N LEU A 120 32.39 15.00 12.04
CA LEU A 120 33.74 15.12 12.60
C LEU A 120 34.00 16.46 13.31
N LYS A 121 33.09 17.45 13.20
CA LYS A 121 33.24 18.77 13.83
C LYS A 121 32.19 18.98 14.93
N PRO A 122 32.44 19.83 15.93
CA PRO A 122 31.41 20.18 16.88
C PRO A 122 30.30 20.99 16.19
N LEU A 123 29.04 20.62 16.41
CA LEU A 123 27.87 21.31 15.85
C LEU A 123 27.00 21.82 16.99
N THR A 124 26.82 23.15 17.04
CA THR A 124 25.94 23.82 17.98
C THR A 124 24.65 24.22 17.28
N PHE A 125 23.51 23.90 17.88
CA PHE A 125 22.21 24.39 17.41
C PHE A 125 21.14 24.33 18.51
N THR A 126 20.15 25.20 18.38
CA THR A 126 18.99 25.23 19.29
C THR A 126 17.92 24.24 18.80
N VAL A 127 17.61 23.24 19.62
CA VAL A 127 16.48 22.34 19.41
C VAL A 127 15.22 23.04 19.92
N LYS A 128 14.35 23.45 19.01
CA LYS A 128 13.04 24.07 19.27
C LYS A 128 11.91 23.01 19.22
N PRO A 129 10.72 23.26 19.80
CA PRO A 129 9.55 22.40 19.61
C PRO A 129 9.18 22.28 18.11
N PRO A 130 8.49 21.20 17.70
CA PRO A 130 8.07 21.03 16.31
C PRO A 130 7.14 22.18 15.89
N ALA A 131 7.41 22.79 14.73
CA ALA A 131 6.57 23.85 14.17
C ALA A 131 5.17 23.32 13.83
N LYS A 132 5.11 22.07 13.37
CA LYS A 132 3.88 21.38 13.01
C LYS A 132 3.97 19.90 13.30
N VAL A 133 2.90 19.34 13.87
CA VAL A 133 2.73 17.90 14.03
C VAL A 133 1.58 17.48 13.12
N THR A 134 1.90 16.65 12.12
CA THR A 134 0.94 16.17 11.12
C THR A 134 0.87 14.66 11.15
N VAL A 135 -0.34 14.10 11.10
CA VAL A 135 -0.53 12.65 10.95
C VAL A 135 -0.29 12.28 9.50
N VAL A 136 0.65 11.36 9.25
CA VAL A 136 1.08 10.94 7.91
C VAL A 136 0.90 9.42 7.77
N GLY A 137 1.03 8.94 6.54
CA GLY A 137 1.08 7.53 6.23
C GLY A 137 -0.29 6.86 6.21
N SER A 138 -0.27 5.58 6.52
CA SER A 138 -1.36 4.65 6.21
C SER A 138 -2.61 4.87 7.08
N TYR A 139 -2.45 5.50 8.24
CA TYR A 139 -3.55 5.75 9.17
C TYR A 139 -4.58 6.73 8.60
N LEU A 140 -4.12 7.90 8.14
CA LEU A 140 -5.00 8.92 7.56
C LEU A 140 -5.64 8.43 6.26
N LEU A 141 -4.90 7.64 5.48
CA LEU A 141 -5.36 7.05 4.23
C LEU A 141 -6.27 5.83 4.43
N ARG A 142 -6.47 5.37 5.68
CA ARG A 142 -7.20 4.14 5.99
C ARG A 142 -6.67 2.96 5.16
N THR A 143 -5.35 2.78 5.06
CA THR A 143 -4.69 1.70 4.29
C THR A 143 -3.80 0.82 5.17
N ILE A 144 -4.03 0.83 6.49
CA ILE A 144 -3.34 -0.07 7.43
C ILE A 144 -3.83 -1.51 7.21
N ALA A 145 -2.89 -2.45 7.16
CA ALA A 145 -3.16 -3.89 7.13
C ALA A 145 -2.42 -4.56 8.29
N LYS A 146 -3.02 -5.56 8.94
CA LYS A 146 -2.36 -6.46 9.91
C LYS A 146 -1.26 -7.29 9.21
N PRO A 147 -0.26 -7.82 9.93
CA PRO A 147 -0.06 -7.77 11.38
C PRO A 147 0.61 -6.48 11.91
N VAL A 148 1.28 -5.70 11.05
CA VAL A 148 1.98 -4.46 11.47
C VAL A 148 1.00 -3.29 11.43
N THR A 149 0.65 -2.78 12.61
CA THR A 149 -0.23 -1.62 12.79
C THR A 149 0.55 -0.46 13.37
N ASN A 150 0.82 0.56 12.55
CA ASN A 150 1.53 1.76 12.96
C ASN A 150 0.78 3.05 12.58
N VAL A 151 1.01 4.11 13.35
CA VAL A 151 0.60 5.48 13.03
C VAL A 151 1.84 6.34 12.93
N ASP A 152 2.04 7.00 11.79
CA ASP A 152 3.20 7.84 11.56
C ASP A 152 2.82 9.32 11.81
N LEU A 153 3.63 10.01 12.61
CA LEU A 153 3.51 11.43 12.91
C LEU A 153 4.73 12.16 12.38
N ALA A 154 4.54 13.04 11.39
CA ALA A 154 5.60 13.93 10.92
C ALA A 154 5.73 15.13 11.87
N LEU A 155 6.92 15.28 12.45
CA LEU A 155 7.34 16.39 13.28
C LEU A 155 8.14 17.36 12.42
N GLU A 156 7.50 18.44 11.98
CA GLU A 156 8.15 19.47 11.17
C GLU A 156 9.11 20.28 12.03
N MET A 157 10.41 20.16 11.75
CA MET A 157 11.44 20.95 12.42
C MET A 157 11.32 22.43 12.02
N PRO A 158 11.37 23.38 12.97
CA PRO A 158 11.32 24.81 12.66
C PRO A 158 12.48 25.24 11.74
N LYS A 159 12.17 26.10 10.77
CA LYS A 159 13.16 26.63 9.81
C LYS A 159 14.32 27.31 10.52
N ASP A 160 14.08 28.03 11.61
CA ASP A 160 15.12 28.71 12.39
C ASP A 160 16.20 27.78 12.96
N SER A 161 15.89 26.50 13.17
CA SER A 161 16.86 25.52 13.68
C SER A 161 17.77 24.97 12.57
N ILE A 162 17.48 25.29 11.30
CA ILE A 162 18.13 24.75 10.11
C ILE A 162 18.72 25.89 9.28
N ILE A 163 19.96 25.73 8.85
CA ILE A 163 20.66 26.68 8.00
C ILE A 163 20.58 26.19 6.56
N ASN A 164 20.46 27.09 5.59
CA ASN A 164 20.31 26.75 4.16
C ASN A 164 21.40 25.82 3.59
N LYS A 165 22.59 25.75 4.20
CA LYS A 165 23.71 24.87 3.78
C LYS A 165 23.80 23.57 4.61
N ASP A 166 22.84 23.28 5.48
CA ASP A 166 22.84 22.07 6.32
C ASP A 166 22.57 20.78 5.55
N TYR A 167 22.09 20.87 4.31
CA TYR A 167 22.00 19.73 3.42
C TYR A 167 23.38 19.15 3.06
N LEU A 168 24.49 19.85 3.33
CA LEU A 168 25.85 19.39 3.05
C LEU A 168 26.47 18.63 4.24
N SER A 169 27.34 17.67 3.93
CA SER A 169 28.26 17.03 4.88
C SER A 169 27.59 16.44 6.12
N PHE A 170 26.43 15.80 5.96
CA PHE A 170 25.67 15.15 7.05
C PHE A 170 25.21 16.08 8.18
N LYS A 171 25.31 17.42 8.03
CA LYS A 171 24.93 18.37 9.08
C LYS A 171 23.46 18.23 9.45
N TYR A 172 22.56 18.20 8.46
CA TYR A 172 21.13 18.00 8.69
C TYR A 172 20.84 16.67 9.37
N LEU A 173 21.38 15.55 8.87
CA LEU A 173 21.14 14.23 9.46
C LEU A 173 21.65 14.14 10.91
N THR A 174 22.72 14.86 11.23
CA THR A 174 23.24 15.03 12.59
C THR A 174 22.26 15.79 13.48
N LYS A 175 21.77 16.96 13.01
CA LYS A 175 20.74 17.74 13.73
C LYS A 175 19.46 16.94 13.94
N ARG A 176 19.05 16.18 12.92
CA ARG A 176 17.89 15.29 12.92
C ARG A 176 18.01 14.21 14.00
N ALA A 177 19.17 13.56 14.12
CA ALA A 177 19.40 12.56 15.16
C ALA A 177 19.32 13.15 16.57
N ALA A 178 19.95 14.30 16.79
CA ALA A 178 19.89 15.01 18.07
C ALA A 178 18.49 15.54 18.41
N TYR A 179 17.71 15.92 17.40
CA TYR A 179 16.30 16.26 17.57
C TYR A 179 15.50 15.06 18.11
N VAL A 180 15.67 13.87 17.53
CA VAL A 180 15.00 12.63 17.99
C VAL A 180 15.41 12.28 19.42
N GLU A 181 16.69 12.37 19.74
CA GLU A 181 17.18 12.11 21.10
C GLU A 181 16.51 13.04 22.12
N ARG A 182 16.44 14.33 21.82
CA ARG A 182 15.78 15.33 22.67
C ARG A 182 14.30 15.02 22.87
N VAL A 183 13.61 14.63 21.80
CA VAL A 183 12.19 14.20 21.85
C VAL A 183 12.04 12.97 22.74
N VAL A 184 12.89 11.96 22.58
CA VAL A 184 12.86 10.73 23.39
C VAL A 184 13.13 11.03 24.86
N LYS A 185 14.14 11.85 25.18
CA LYS A 185 14.45 12.27 26.55
C LYS A 185 13.30 13.05 27.18
N TYR A 186 12.67 13.95 26.41
CA TYR A 186 11.49 14.68 26.86
C TYR A 186 10.34 13.74 27.20
N LEU A 187 10.02 12.79 26.31
CA LEU A 187 8.93 11.84 26.51
C LEU A 187 9.22 10.85 27.64
N LYS A 188 10.48 10.42 27.84
CA LYS A 188 10.83 9.57 28.98
C LYS A 188 10.67 10.27 30.32
N ASN A 189 11.00 11.56 30.39
CA ASN A 189 10.89 12.36 31.62
C ASN A 189 9.46 12.88 31.84
N HIS A 190 8.63 12.91 30.81
CA HIS A 190 7.24 13.33 30.93
C HIS A 190 6.40 12.18 31.49
N PRO A 191 5.75 12.35 32.67
CA PRO A 191 4.91 11.32 33.26
C PRO A 191 3.63 11.21 32.43
N SER A 192 3.61 10.30 31.47
CA SER A 192 2.41 10.12 30.64
C SER A 192 1.56 8.97 31.17
N LYS A 193 0.27 9.24 31.32
CA LYS A 193 -0.78 8.23 31.51
C LYS A 193 -1.05 7.42 30.23
N TYR A 194 -0.19 7.54 29.22
CA TYR A 194 -0.58 7.36 27.81
C TYR A 194 0.31 6.38 27.03
N TYR A 195 1.59 6.26 27.35
CA TYR A 195 2.49 5.29 26.71
C TYR A 195 3.22 4.42 27.74
N THR A 196 3.37 3.13 27.42
CA THR A 196 4.12 2.17 28.24
C THR A 196 5.62 2.31 28.00
N GLU A 197 6.01 2.62 26.76
CA GLU A 197 7.38 2.44 26.32
C GLU A 197 7.76 3.43 25.22
N VAL A 198 8.97 3.98 25.33
CA VAL A 198 9.59 4.87 24.34
C VAL A 198 10.90 4.25 23.87
N ARG A 199 10.96 3.86 22.60
CA ARG A 199 12.14 3.27 21.95
C ARG A 199 12.65 4.16 20.83
N VAL A 200 13.92 3.97 20.49
CA VAL A 200 14.50 4.50 19.25
C VAL A 200 14.57 3.36 18.26
N GLU A 201 14.05 3.58 17.06
CA GLU A 201 14.23 2.69 15.92
C GLU A 201 14.76 3.48 14.72
N HIS A 202 14.91 2.84 13.57
CA HIS A 202 15.44 3.45 12.36
C HIS A 202 14.38 3.47 11.26
N PHE A 203 14.19 4.63 10.64
CA PHE A 203 13.21 4.79 9.56
C PHE A 203 13.57 3.87 8.41
N MET A 204 12.69 2.90 8.11
CA MET A 204 12.95 1.91 7.06
C MET A 204 14.34 1.27 7.21
N GLY A 205 14.79 0.94 8.42
CA GLY A 205 16.11 0.32 8.65
C GLY A 205 17.33 1.22 8.41
N ASP A 206 17.15 2.49 8.08
CA ASP A 206 18.26 3.41 7.79
C ASP A 206 18.90 3.95 9.07
N LEU A 207 20.13 3.51 9.36
CA LEU A 207 20.89 3.89 10.57
C LEU A 207 21.10 5.40 10.71
N GLN A 208 21.05 6.15 9.61
CA GLN A 208 21.22 7.60 9.62
C GLN A 208 19.90 8.37 9.86
N LYS A 209 18.77 7.66 9.88
CA LYS A 209 17.44 8.24 10.08
C LYS A 209 16.76 7.63 11.31
N PRO A 210 17.23 7.92 12.54
CA PRO A 210 16.55 7.45 13.74
C PRO A 210 15.13 8.02 13.85
N ILE A 211 14.25 7.27 14.49
CA ILE A 211 12.86 7.63 14.76
C ILE A 211 12.52 7.25 16.20
N ALA A 212 11.61 7.99 16.82
CA ALA A 212 11.08 7.61 18.13
C ALA A 212 9.81 6.78 17.94
N VAL A 213 9.74 5.63 18.59
CA VAL A 213 8.58 4.73 18.54
C VAL A 213 7.97 4.65 19.94
N LEU A 214 6.67 4.92 20.01
CA LEU A 214 5.87 4.90 21.22
C LEU A 214 4.90 3.73 21.17
N LYS A 215 4.82 2.99 22.27
CA LYS A 215 3.74 2.02 22.48
C LYS A 215 2.66 2.64 23.37
N PRO A 216 1.42 2.76 22.88
CA PRO A 216 0.32 3.28 23.67
C PRO A 216 0.03 2.33 24.84
N LEU A 217 -0.38 2.90 25.97
CA LEU A 217 -0.64 2.15 27.19
C LEU A 217 -1.83 1.20 26.98
N SER A 218 -1.57 -0.11 27.10
CA SER A 218 -2.59 -1.18 27.06
C SER A 218 -3.56 -1.14 28.26
N GLY A 219 -3.42 -0.16 29.16
CA GLY A 219 -4.03 -0.11 30.48
C GLY A 219 -5.03 1.02 30.70
N MET A 220 -5.75 1.49 29.66
CA MET A 220 -6.99 2.25 29.92
C MET A 220 -8.00 1.31 30.60
N LYS A 221 -8.00 1.29 31.93
CA LYS A 221 -8.95 0.59 32.82
C LYS A 221 -10.36 1.19 32.69
N LYS A 222 -10.94 1.21 31.49
CA LYS A 222 -12.38 1.37 31.30
C LYS A 222 -12.97 0.05 30.80
N PRO A 223 -14.13 -0.38 31.33
CA PRO A 223 -14.75 -1.63 30.95
C PRO A 223 -15.27 -1.47 29.51
N GLY A 224 -14.77 -2.31 28.61
CA GLY A 224 -15.20 -2.33 27.22
C GLY A 224 -14.06 -2.46 26.24
N GLY A 225 -13.38 -3.61 26.22
CA GLY A 225 -12.67 -4.25 25.08
C GLY A 225 -11.71 -3.47 24.17
N LEU A 226 -11.56 -2.16 24.31
CA LEU A 226 -10.84 -1.27 23.39
C LEU A 226 -9.34 -1.25 23.70
N ALA A 227 -8.95 -1.38 24.97
CA ALA A 227 -7.56 -1.34 25.40
C ALA A 227 -6.70 -2.44 24.74
N LYS A 228 -7.27 -3.65 24.56
CA LYS A 228 -6.59 -4.78 23.89
C LYS A 228 -6.46 -4.57 22.36
N LYS A 229 -7.35 -3.76 21.75
CA LYS A 229 -7.35 -3.46 20.31
C LYS A 229 -6.27 -2.44 19.94
N PHE A 230 -5.96 -1.50 20.83
CA PHE A 230 -4.94 -0.47 20.61
C PHE A 230 -3.54 -0.86 21.09
N ALA A 231 -3.42 -1.86 21.98
CA ALA A 231 -2.14 -2.33 22.51
C ALA A 231 -1.13 -2.82 21.44
N ARG A 232 -1.62 -3.15 20.23
CA ARG A 232 -0.78 -3.59 19.11
C ARG A 232 -0.32 -2.44 18.20
N PHE A 233 -0.83 -1.23 18.40
CA PHE A 233 -0.42 -0.09 17.59
C PHE A 233 0.93 0.47 18.05
N GLU A 234 1.76 0.85 17.09
CA GLU A 234 2.99 1.59 17.33
C GLU A 234 2.83 3.01 16.76
N ILE A 235 3.16 4.03 17.55
CA ILE A 235 3.15 5.41 17.06
C ILE A 235 4.59 5.81 16.77
N ARG A 236 4.89 6.12 15.51
CA ARG A 236 6.22 6.49 15.04
C ARG A 236 6.30 7.99 14.84
N LEU A 237 7.25 8.63 15.51
CA LEU A 237 7.55 10.04 15.36
C LEU A 237 8.68 10.20 14.34
N LEU A 238 8.35 10.79 13.21
CA LEU A 238 9.22 11.01 12.07
C LEU A 238 9.63 12.49 12.04
N PRO A 239 10.88 12.85 12.33
CA PRO A 239 11.37 14.20 12.05
C PRO A 239 11.27 14.48 10.56
N GLY A 240 10.65 15.60 10.20
CA GLY A 240 10.49 16.06 8.83
C GLY A 240 10.96 17.50 8.69
N LEU A 241 11.09 17.92 7.44
CA LEU A 241 11.42 19.28 7.03
C LEU A 241 10.22 19.92 6.35
N PRO A 242 10.11 21.25 6.39
CA PRO A 242 9.21 21.95 5.48
C PRO A 242 9.66 21.72 4.03
N ALA A 243 8.69 21.70 3.10
CA ALA A 243 8.94 21.36 1.70
C ALA A 243 9.89 22.33 0.97
N ASP A 244 10.04 23.55 1.49
CA ASP A 244 10.89 24.62 0.96
C ASP A 244 12.19 24.81 1.77
N ALA A 245 12.55 23.86 2.65
CA ALA A 245 13.76 23.94 3.48
C ALA A 245 15.05 24.04 2.65
N PHE A 246 15.12 23.31 1.53
CA PHE A 246 16.30 23.25 0.67
C PHE A 246 15.93 23.31 -0.82
N PRO A 247 16.81 23.84 -1.67
CA PRO A 247 16.57 23.86 -3.11
C PRO A 247 16.71 22.46 -3.73
N ILE A 248 15.62 21.95 -4.33
CA ILE A 248 15.55 20.61 -4.95
C ILE A 248 16.65 20.41 -6.00
N ARG A 249 17.00 21.45 -6.77
CA ARG A 249 18.05 21.40 -7.80
C ARG A 249 19.42 20.98 -7.26
N LYS A 250 19.71 21.25 -5.98
CA LYS A 250 20.98 20.88 -5.35
C LYS A 250 20.98 19.43 -4.82
N LEU A 251 19.80 18.83 -4.68
CA LEU A 251 19.58 17.49 -4.18
C LEU A 251 19.30 16.47 -5.30
N LEU A 252 19.61 16.81 -6.55
CA LEU A 252 19.48 15.88 -7.68
C LEU A 252 20.42 14.67 -7.53
N PRO A 253 20.10 13.51 -8.11
CA PRO A 253 20.83 12.26 -7.87
C PRO A 253 22.34 12.30 -8.15
N LEU A 254 22.76 12.99 -9.22
CA LEU A 254 24.18 13.07 -9.60
C LEU A 254 24.97 14.12 -8.82
N ARG A 255 24.33 14.93 -7.98
CA ARG A 255 25.04 15.93 -7.17
C ARG A 255 25.71 15.28 -5.96
N ASN A 256 26.91 15.76 -5.63
CA ASN A 256 27.55 15.38 -4.37
C ASN A 256 27.19 16.34 -3.24
N CYS A 257 26.44 15.87 -2.23
CA CYS A 257 26.17 16.64 -1.01
C CYS A 257 26.89 16.09 0.23
N ALA A 258 27.41 14.86 0.19
CA ALA A 258 28.20 14.27 1.27
C ALA A 258 29.70 14.52 1.05
N ARG A 259 30.12 15.78 1.24
CA ARG A 259 31.55 16.15 1.21
C ARG A 259 32.24 15.74 2.52
N PRO A 260 33.35 14.98 2.51
CA PRO A 260 34.18 14.77 3.70
C PRO A 260 34.60 16.13 4.25
N SER A 261 34.45 16.35 5.56
CA SER A 261 34.92 17.60 6.18
C SER A 261 36.45 17.65 6.19
N GLY A 262 37.03 18.15 5.10
CA GLY A 262 38.48 18.27 4.91
C GLY A 262 38.86 18.91 3.57
N ASP A 263 38.07 18.70 2.52
CA ASP A 263 38.34 19.30 1.21
C ASP A 263 37.74 20.71 1.09
N THR A 264 38.58 21.72 1.34
CA THR A 264 38.44 23.05 0.75
C THR A 264 38.75 22.97 -0.75
N ILE A 265 37.92 22.25 -1.52
CA ILE A 265 37.93 22.40 -2.98
C ILE A 265 37.03 23.59 -3.29
N LYS A 266 37.64 24.60 -3.94
CA LYS A 266 37.04 25.88 -4.33
C LYS A 266 35.71 25.66 -5.05
N ASP A 267 34.72 26.49 -4.70
CA ASP A 267 33.29 26.24 -4.87
C ASP A 267 32.74 26.37 -6.31
N GLU A 268 33.54 26.37 -7.39
CA GLU A 268 33.02 26.83 -8.69
C GLU A 268 32.99 25.84 -9.87
N ASP A 269 33.81 24.78 -9.98
CA ASP A 269 33.78 23.95 -11.23
C ASP A 269 33.82 22.42 -11.11
N ASP A 270 34.08 21.81 -9.95
CA ASP A 270 34.32 20.36 -9.87
C ASP A 270 33.06 19.51 -9.56
N THR A 271 31.99 19.71 -10.32
CA THR A 271 30.78 18.87 -10.21
C THR A 271 30.87 17.53 -10.97
N LEU A 272 31.91 17.36 -11.81
CA LEU A 272 32.14 16.14 -12.61
C LEU A 272 33.13 15.15 -11.98
N THR A 273 34.02 15.61 -11.08
CA THR A 273 35.10 14.79 -10.48
C THR A 273 34.74 14.21 -9.12
N SER A 274 33.74 14.78 -8.43
CA SER A 274 33.31 14.33 -7.12
C SER A 274 32.21 13.25 -7.23
N LYS A 275 32.44 12.05 -6.67
CA LYS A 275 31.48 10.93 -6.73
C LYS A 275 30.08 11.37 -6.25
N ALA A 276 29.08 11.20 -7.11
CA ALA A 276 27.68 11.49 -6.79
C ALA A 276 27.22 10.74 -5.53
N THR A 277 26.36 11.37 -4.72
CA THR A 277 25.86 10.77 -3.48
C THR A 277 24.33 10.65 -3.48
N PRO A 278 23.77 9.82 -4.40
CA PRO A 278 22.32 9.76 -4.66
C PRO A 278 21.51 9.32 -3.44
N LEU A 279 21.97 8.30 -2.70
CA LEU A 279 21.29 7.82 -1.49
C LEU A 279 21.21 8.89 -0.39
N TYR A 280 22.27 9.68 -0.22
CA TYR A 280 22.28 10.76 0.74
C TYR A 280 21.28 11.85 0.36
N ASN A 281 21.27 12.26 -0.91
CA ASN A 281 20.35 13.29 -1.39
C ASN A 281 18.89 12.86 -1.19
N GLN A 282 18.57 11.60 -1.48
CA GLN A 282 17.24 11.03 -1.28
C GLN A 282 16.81 11.02 0.18
N ARG A 283 17.71 10.73 1.14
CA ARG A 283 17.40 10.78 2.58
C ARG A 283 16.87 12.14 3.01
N VAL A 284 17.49 13.22 2.50
CA VAL A 284 17.09 14.61 2.78
C VAL A 284 15.78 14.95 2.08
N LEU A 285 15.65 14.61 0.80
CA LEU A 285 14.44 14.87 0.02
C LEU A 285 13.21 14.17 0.61
N GLU A 286 13.35 12.93 1.09
CA GLU A 286 12.28 12.19 1.76
C GLU A 286 11.71 12.94 2.96
N ASP A 287 12.57 13.55 3.78
CA ASP A 287 12.13 14.25 4.99
C ASP A 287 11.40 15.56 4.65
N MET A 288 11.66 16.16 3.47
CA MET A 288 10.92 17.33 2.95
C MET A 288 9.58 16.96 2.30
N ALA A 289 9.45 15.73 1.80
CA ALA A 289 8.34 15.33 0.93
C ALA A 289 7.16 14.66 1.66
N PHE A 290 7.23 14.44 2.97
CA PHE A 290 6.15 13.78 3.74
C PHE A 290 4.77 14.40 3.51
N VAL A 291 4.64 15.72 3.66
CA VAL A 291 3.34 16.41 3.54
C VAL A 291 2.86 16.49 2.08
N PRO A 292 3.70 16.87 1.09
CA PRO A 292 3.32 16.83 -0.32
C PRO A 292 2.83 15.46 -0.80
N HIS A 293 3.54 14.38 -0.45
CA HIS A 293 3.14 13.02 -0.83
C HIS A 293 1.83 12.59 -0.17
N LEU A 294 1.62 12.96 1.10
CA LEU A 294 0.35 12.70 1.78
C LEU A 294 -0.82 13.41 1.10
N LYS A 295 -0.66 14.69 0.74
CA LYS A 295 -1.70 15.46 0.03
C LYS A 295 -2.07 14.80 -1.29
N LEU A 296 -1.07 14.34 -2.05
CA LEU A 296 -1.28 13.66 -3.32
C LEU A 296 -2.04 12.34 -3.13
N LEU A 297 -1.57 11.47 -2.22
CA LEU A 297 -2.24 10.20 -1.93
C LEU A 297 -3.68 10.42 -1.45
N HIS A 298 -3.90 11.40 -0.57
CA HIS A 298 -5.23 11.71 -0.08
C HIS A 298 -6.16 12.22 -1.19
N LYS A 299 -5.66 13.04 -2.12
CA LYS A 299 -6.44 13.55 -3.27
C LYS A 299 -6.98 12.41 -4.13
N ILE A 300 -6.18 11.36 -4.37
CA ILE A 300 -6.58 10.23 -5.21
C ILE A 300 -7.43 9.23 -4.43
N LEU A 301 -7.02 8.85 -3.21
CA LEU A 301 -7.68 7.79 -2.43
C LEU A 301 -9.00 8.22 -1.80
N LYS A 302 -9.20 9.52 -1.49
CA LYS A 302 -10.45 10.00 -0.86
C LYS A 302 -11.70 9.71 -1.70
N GLY A 303 -11.58 9.71 -3.03
CA GLY A 303 -12.70 9.46 -3.94
C GLY A 303 -12.75 8.05 -4.51
N ALA A 304 -11.93 7.11 -4.01
CA ALA A 304 -11.78 5.78 -4.59
C ALA A 304 -11.50 4.72 -3.49
N PRO A 305 -12.54 4.27 -2.76
CA PRO A 305 -12.38 3.32 -1.66
C PRO A 305 -11.81 1.97 -2.11
N ALA A 306 -12.15 1.52 -3.31
CA ALA A 306 -11.59 0.30 -3.91
C ALA A 306 -10.05 0.39 -4.01
N LEU A 307 -9.49 1.55 -4.34
CA LEU A 307 -8.04 1.73 -4.42
C LEU A 307 -7.36 1.67 -3.05
N ALA A 308 -8.03 2.15 -2.00
CA ALA A 308 -7.52 2.02 -0.63
C ALA A 308 -7.49 0.55 -0.18
N GLN A 309 -8.51 -0.23 -0.53
CA GLN A 309 -8.56 -1.68 -0.30
C GLN A 309 -7.51 -2.42 -1.13
N THR A 310 -7.34 -2.09 -2.41
CA THR A 310 -6.26 -2.62 -3.25
C THR A 310 -4.89 -2.34 -2.65
N LEU A 311 -4.66 -1.15 -2.11
CA LEU A 311 -3.38 -0.84 -1.44
C LEU A 311 -3.17 -1.72 -0.20
N ARG A 312 -4.21 -2.05 0.57
CA ARG A 312 -4.11 -3.01 1.68
C ARG A 312 -3.75 -4.41 1.17
N LEU A 313 -4.40 -4.87 0.10
CA LEU A 313 -4.11 -6.15 -0.52
C LEU A 313 -2.65 -6.22 -1.03
N LEU A 314 -2.16 -5.16 -1.68
CA LEU A 314 -0.76 -5.04 -2.11
C LEU A 314 0.22 -5.09 -0.93
N ARG A 315 -0.14 -4.51 0.22
CA ARG A 315 0.69 -4.59 1.44
C ARG A 315 0.76 -6.03 1.95
N VAL A 316 -0.35 -6.75 1.96
CA VAL A 316 -0.38 -8.17 2.35
C VAL A 316 0.46 -9.00 1.38
N TRP A 317 0.30 -8.78 0.08
CA TRP A 317 1.06 -9.43 -0.99
C TRP A 317 2.58 -9.22 -0.82
N CYS A 318 3.03 -7.99 -0.61
CA CYS A 318 4.44 -7.68 -0.39
C CYS A 318 4.98 -8.30 0.91
N ARG A 319 4.18 -8.34 1.98
CA ARG A 319 4.59 -8.96 3.25
C ARG A 319 4.78 -10.46 3.11
N GLN A 320 3.80 -11.16 2.53
CA GLN A 320 3.89 -12.61 2.35
C GLN A 320 5.10 -13.04 1.51
N ARG A 321 5.57 -12.17 0.61
CA ARG A 321 6.73 -12.40 -0.27
C ARG A 321 8.07 -11.88 0.26
N GLY A 322 8.09 -11.34 1.48
CA GLY A 322 9.31 -10.83 2.12
C GLY A 322 9.90 -9.57 1.46
N LEU A 323 9.10 -8.81 0.70
CA LEU A 323 9.55 -7.64 -0.06
C LEU A 323 9.74 -6.38 0.81
N TYR A 324 9.17 -6.35 2.01
CA TYR A 324 9.30 -5.22 2.93
C TYR A 324 10.70 -5.10 3.53
N TYR A 325 11.13 -3.85 3.71
CA TYR A 325 12.40 -3.52 4.36
C TYR A 325 12.21 -2.99 5.78
N GLY A 326 13.20 -3.23 6.64
CA GLY A 326 13.33 -2.61 7.97
C GLY A 326 12.21 -2.98 8.96
N THR A 327 11.79 -2.00 9.75
CA THR A 327 10.79 -2.15 10.84
C THR A 327 9.39 -2.51 10.37
N ASP A 328 9.12 -2.41 9.07
CA ASP A 328 7.85 -2.82 8.45
C ASP A 328 7.85 -4.29 8.01
N ALA A 329 9.03 -4.94 7.98
CA ALA A 329 9.13 -6.37 7.82
C ALA A 329 8.61 -7.07 9.08
N HIS A 330 7.65 -7.97 8.93
CA HIS A 330 7.06 -8.66 10.07
C HIS A 330 8.05 -9.68 10.65
N LYS A 331 8.04 -9.91 11.97
CA LYS A 331 8.94 -10.90 12.59
C LYS A 331 8.75 -12.32 12.05
N SER A 332 7.55 -12.70 11.61
CA SER A 332 7.29 -14.01 10.99
C SER A 332 7.83 -14.13 9.56
N THR A 333 8.03 -13.01 8.85
CA THR A 333 8.64 -13.05 7.50
C THR A 333 10.14 -13.35 7.55
N LYS A 334 10.75 -13.43 8.76
CA LYS A 334 12.06 -14.05 8.96
C LYS A 334 12.13 -15.49 8.42
N LYS A 335 11.02 -16.26 8.46
CA LYS A 335 10.96 -17.63 7.93
C LYS A 335 11.14 -17.69 6.40
N TYR A 336 10.76 -16.62 5.69
CA TYR A 336 10.83 -16.51 4.23
C TYR A 336 11.94 -15.55 3.75
N GLY A 337 12.96 -15.31 4.59
CA GLY A 337 14.12 -14.52 4.21
C GLY A 337 14.00 -13.00 4.40
N GLY A 338 12.87 -12.46 4.85
CA GLY A 338 12.65 -11.01 5.06
C GLY A 338 13.16 -10.49 6.41
N GLY A 339 14.45 -10.69 6.72
CA GLY A 339 15.11 -10.09 7.89
C GLY A 339 15.51 -8.62 7.66
N LEU A 340 15.90 -7.91 8.74
CA LEU A 340 16.44 -6.53 8.68
C LEU A 340 17.56 -6.38 7.63
N ASP A 341 18.31 -7.45 7.37
CA ASP A 341 19.47 -7.49 6.47
C ASP A 341 19.12 -7.97 5.04
N LYS A 342 17.86 -8.34 4.75
CA LYS A 342 17.46 -9.02 3.50
C LYS A 342 16.15 -8.53 2.87
N GLY A 343 15.52 -7.47 3.41
CA GLY A 343 14.29 -6.91 2.86
C GLY A 343 14.51 -6.11 1.56
N GLY A 344 13.56 -6.17 0.63
CA GLY A 344 13.72 -5.69 -0.76
C GLY A 344 13.74 -4.17 -1.00
N GLY A 345 13.94 -3.34 0.03
CA GLY A 345 13.89 -1.87 -0.12
C GLY A 345 12.50 -1.29 -0.45
N PHE A 346 11.43 -2.10 -0.45
CA PHE A 346 10.08 -1.67 -0.78
C PHE A 346 9.25 -1.32 0.46
N SER A 347 8.28 -0.43 0.28
CA SER A 347 7.35 0.00 1.33
C SER A 347 5.91 0.05 0.81
N GLY A 348 4.96 -0.03 1.73
CA GLY A 348 3.54 0.15 1.41
C GLY A 348 3.21 1.57 0.94
N PHE A 349 4.11 2.52 1.19
CA PHE A 349 4.05 3.87 0.65
C PHE A 349 4.44 3.89 -0.83
N ALA A 350 5.50 3.16 -1.21
CA ALA A 350 5.94 3.03 -2.60
C ALA A 350 4.86 2.45 -3.51
N LEU A 351 4.19 1.39 -3.07
CA LEU A 351 3.06 0.80 -3.78
C LEU A 351 1.88 1.79 -3.92
N GLY A 352 1.66 2.63 -2.89
CA GLY A 352 0.64 3.67 -2.94
C GLY A 352 0.94 4.72 -4.01
N LEU A 353 2.21 5.11 -4.16
CA LEU A 353 2.61 6.03 -5.23
C LEU A 353 2.57 5.37 -6.62
N VAL A 354 2.87 4.08 -6.74
CA VAL A 354 2.65 3.34 -8.00
C VAL A 354 1.17 3.38 -8.40
N LEU A 355 0.24 3.16 -7.45
CA LEU A 355 -1.20 3.29 -7.73
C LEU A 355 -1.56 4.71 -8.20
N VAL A 356 -1.02 5.75 -7.56
CA VAL A 356 -1.25 7.14 -7.98
C VAL A 356 -0.74 7.36 -9.40
N TYR A 357 0.45 6.88 -9.73
CA TYR A 357 1.01 6.95 -11.08
C TYR A 357 0.08 6.30 -12.10
N LEU A 358 -0.43 5.10 -11.83
CA LEU A 358 -1.34 4.39 -12.73
C LEU A 358 -2.66 5.14 -12.97
N VAL A 359 -3.18 5.81 -11.95
CA VAL A 359 -4.37 6.66 -12.07
C VAL A 359 -4.08 7.91 -12.89
N GLU A 360 -2.93 8.55 -12.69
CA GLU A 360 -2.53 9.74 -13.46
C GLU A 360 -2.29 9.43 -14.94
N GLN A 361 -1.70 8.27 -15.25
CA GLN A 361 -1.52 7.79 -16.63
C GLN A 361 -2.80 7.26 -17.28
N ARG A 362 -3.95 7.34 -16.60
CA ARG A 362 -5.26 6.81 -17.05
C ARG A 362 -5.27 5.32 -17.35
N ILE A 363 -4.27 4.57 -16.88
CA ILE A 363 -4.23 3.10 -16.94
C ILE A 363 -5.27 2.53 -15.97
N MET A 364 -5.51 3.23 -14.85
CA MET A 364 -6.48 2.86 -13.83
C MET A 364 -7.55 3.95 -13.67
N SER A 365 -8.81 3.55 -13.62
CA SER A 365 -9.93 4.44 -13.32
C SER A 365 -10.29 4.37 -11.83
N ARG A 366 -10.91 5.44 -11.30
CA ARG A 366 -11.33 5.50 -9.89
C ARG A 366 -12.49 4.55 -9.55
N GLY A 367 -13.23 4.11 -10.55
CA GLY A 367 -14.37 3.18 -10.40
C GLY A 367 -13.99 1.70 -10.56
N MET A 368 -12.71 1.40 -10.80
CA MET A 368 -12.22 0.04 -10.99
C MET A 368 -12.42 -0.81 -9.72
N SER A 369 -12.76 -2.09 -9.89
CA SER A 369 -12.90 -3.01 -8.75
C SER A 369 -11.55 -3.32 -8.09
N VAL A 370 -11.58 -3.82 -6.85
CA VAL A 370 -10.34 -4.15 -6.09
C VAL A 370 -9.47 -5.14 -6.86
N ASN A 371 -10.08 -6.17 -7.45
CA ASN A 371 -9.40 -7.19 -8.24
C ASN A 371 -8.75 -6.60 -9.50
N GLN A 372 -9.52 -5.84 -10.29
CA GLN A 372 -9.02 -5.20 -11.49
C GLN A 372 -7.84 -4.26 -11.19
N ALA A 373 -7.96 -3.45 -10.12
CA ALA A 373 -6.90 -2.53 -9.71
C ALA A 373 -5.66 -3.28 -9.22
N PHE A 374 -5.84 -4.40 -8.51
CA PHE A 374 -4.73 -5.27 -8.09
C PHE A 374 -4.04 -5.90 -9.30
N LYS A 375 -4.78 -6.53 -10.22
CA LYS A 375 -4.25 -7.16 -11.44
C LYS A 375 -3.52 -6.14 -12.31
N ALA A 376 -4.09 -4.95 -12.51
CA ALA A 376 -3.45 -3.86 -13.25
C ALA A 376 -2.11 -3.43 -12.62
N THR A 377 -2.05 -3.35 -11.29
CA THR A 377 -0.82 -2.99 -10.58
C THR A 377 0.25 -4.08 -10.70
N ILE A 378 -0.14 -5.35 -10.54
CA ILE A 378 0.78 -6.49 -10.70
C ILE A 378 1.29 -6.59 -12.14
N ARG A 379 0.42 -6.40 -13.13
CA ARG A 379 0.78 -6.37 -14.55
C ARG A 379 1.81 -5.28 -14.82
N PHE A 380 1.57 -4.06 -14.34
CA PHE A 380 2.52 -2.95 -14.46
C PHE A 380 3.90 -3.28 -13.87
N LEU A 381 3.95 -3.89 -12.69
CA LEU A 381 5.21 -4.29 -12.05
C LEU A 381 5.92 -5.45 -12.77
N ALA A 382 5.18 -6.31 -13.47
CA ALA A 382 5.72 -7.45 -14.20
C ALA A 382 6.29 -7.05 -15.57
N GLU A 383 5.51 -6.29 -16.34
CA GLU A 383 5.77 -5.96 -17.74
C GLU A 383 6.70 -4.75 -17.88
N ARG A 384 6.43 -3.66 -17.16
CA ARG A 384 7.21 -2.42 -17.32
C ARG A 384 8.53 -2.49 -16.59
N ASP A 385 9.60 -2.15 -17.29
CA ASP A 385 10.95 -2.07 -16.72
C ASP A 385 11.25 -0.66 -16.20
N LEU A 386 11.20 -0.51 -14.87
CA LEU A 386 11.45 0.74 -14.17
C LEU A 386 12.95 1.06 -14.02
N SER A 387 13.84 0.18 -14.48
CA SER A 387 15.28 0.47 -14.60
C SER A 387 15.59 1.32 -15.83
N GLN A 388 14.86 1.07 -16.93
CA GLN A 388 15.02 1.77 -18.19
C GLN A 388 14.05 2.95 -18.31
N GLU A 389 12.78 2.72 -17.92
CA GLU A 389 11.72 3.72 -18.01
C GLU A 389 11.28 4.19 -16.63
N PRO A 390 11.81 5.33 -16.13
CA PRO A 390 11.40 5.85 -14.85
C PRO A 390 9.94 6.29 -14.87
N ALA A 391 9.18 5.92 -13.83
CA ALA A 391 7.83 6.40 -13.64
C ALA A 391 7.86 7.73 -12.89
N TYR A 392 7.48 8.83 -13.55
CA TYR A 392 7.42 10.16 -12.94
C TYR A 392 5.98 10.59 -12.64
N ILE A 393 5.73 10.98 -11.39
CA ILE A 393 4.45 11.46 -10.88
C ILE A 393 4.53 12.97 -10.72
N LYS A 394 3.65 13.71 -11.38
CA LYS A 394 3.66 15.18 -11.31
C LYS A 394 3.03 15.64 -9.99
N GLY A 395 3.69 16.56 -9.30
CA GLY A 395 3.14 17.17 -8.09
C GLY A 395 1.90 18.01 -8.37
N ALA A 396 0.97 18.07 -7.42
CA ALA A 396 -0.13 19.03 -7.47
C ALA A 396 0.42 20.46 -7.36
N GLY A 397 0.30 21.25 -8.43
CA GLY A 397 0.83 22.62 -8.52
C GLY A 397 2.20 22.74 -9.23
N GLU A 398 2.69 21.66 -9.84
CA GLU A 398 3.87 21.68 -10.70
C GLU A 398 3.46 21.92 -12.17
N ASP A 399 3.04 23.15 -12.49
CA ASP A 399 2.76 23.60 -13.86
C ASP A 399 4.03 24.18 -14.49
N GLY A 400 4.63 23.43 -15.43
CA GLY A 400 5.61 23.95 -16.39
C GLY A 400 7.09 23.88 -15.98
N LYS A 401 7.91 23.24 -16.83
CA LYS A 401 9.39 23.17 -16.80
C LYS A 401 9.99 22.78 -15.44
N ASN A 402 9.71 21.54 -15.01
CA ASN A 402 10.36 20.97 -13.84
C ASN A 402 11.77 20.48 -14.18
N THR A 403 12.77 20.98 -13.45
CA THR A 403 14.15 20.48 -13.49
C THR A 403 14.24 18.96 -13.30
N VAL A 404 13.28 18.34 -12.59
CA VAL A 404 13.23 16.89 -12.38
C VAL A 404 12.84 16.13 -13.66
N SER A 405 11.92 16.66 -14.46
CA SER A 405 11.46 16.03 -15.71
C SER A 405 12.54 16.05 -16.80
N GLU A 406 13.42 17.05 -16.77
CA GLU A 406 14.56 17.16 -17.68
C GLU A 406 15.68 16.18 -17.31
N VAL A 407 15.69 15.72 -16.06
CA VAL A 407 16.80 14.99 -15.43
C VAL A 407 16.44 13.51 -15.17
N LEU A 408 15.39 12.98 -15.82
CA LEU A 408 14.96 11.59 -15.63
C LEU A 408 16.05 10.56 -15.94
N GLY A 409 16.90 10.84 -16.95
CA GLY A 409 18.03 9.97 -17.31
C GLY A 409 19.14 9.90 -16.24
N ASP A 410 19.18 10.85 -15.31
CA ASP A 410 20.14 10.81 -14.20
C ASP A 410 19.67 9.86 -13.09
N TYR A 411 18.37 9.66 -12.94
CA TYR A 411 17.80 8.71 -11.99
C TYR A 411 18.04 7.26 -12.41
N THR A 412 17.94 6.96 -13.72
CA THR A 412 18.22 5.62 -14.25
C THR A 412 19.70 5.25 -14.11
N LYS A 413 20.60 6.22 -14.22
CA LYS A 413 22.05 6.02 -13.96
C LYS A 413 22.35 5.80 -12.48
N ALA A 414 21.61 6.45 -11.58
CA ALA A 414 21.89 6.44 -10.14
C ALA A 414 21.23 5.30 -9.36
N PHE A 415 20.14 4.71 -9.86
CA PHE A 415 19.32 3.73 -9.14
C PHE A 415 18.92 2.54 -10.00
N ALA A 416 18.73 1.39 -9.36
CA ALA A 416 18.29 0.17 -10.03
C ALA A 416 16.84 0.24 -10.57
N ALA A 417 15.97 0.98 -9.88
CA ALA A 417 14.61 1.24 -10.32
C ALA A 417 14.17 2.63 -9.86
N SER A 418 13.40 3.32 -10.70
CA SER A 418 13.04 4.71 -10.48
C SER A 418 11.53 4.94 -10.57
N VAL A 419 10.92 5.17 -9.40
CA VAL A 419 9.57 5.74 -9.28
C VAL A 419 9.73 7.07 -8.58
N ILE A 420 9.62 8.14 -9.35
CA ILE A 420 9.92 9.50 -8.92
C ILE A 420 8.61 10.16 -8.54
N GLY A 421 8.45 10.38 -7.23
CA GLY A 421 7.33 11.13 -6.69
C GLY A 421 7.51 12.65 -6.85
N PRO A 422 6.51 13.43 -6.39
CA PRO A 422 6.63 14.88 -6.26
C PRO A 422 7.92 15.28 -5.57
N MET A 423 8.48 16.44 -5.94
CA MET A 423 9.77 16.96 -5.46
C MET A 423 11.02 16.15 -5.86
N GLY A 424 10.90 15.15 -6.74
CA GLY A 424 12.05 14.38 -7.24
C GLY A 424 12.55 13.29 -6.28
N VAL A 425 11.72 12.84 -5.34
CA VAL A 425 12.04 11.71 -4.47
C VAL A 425 11.90 10.41 -5.24
N ASN A 426 12.97 9.62 -5.34
CA ASN A 426 12.86 8.24 -5.81
C ASN A 426 12.42 7.35 -4.65
N VAL A 427 11.24 6.77 -4.76
CA VAL A 427 10.65 5.94 -3.70
C VAL A 427 11.29 4.55 -3.64
N PHE A 428 11.94 4.12 -4.72
CA PHE A 428 12.71 2.88 -4.79
C PHE A 428 14.21 3.09 -4.57
N CYS A 429 14.61 4.22 -3.98
CA CYS A 429 16.01 4.55 -3.73
C CYS A 429 16.78 3.49 -2.90
N ARG A 430 16.07 2.70 -2.06
CA ARG A 430 16.65 1.63 -1.23
C ARG A 430 16.60 0.24 -1.86
N ALA A 431 15.97 0.09 -3.03
CA ALA A 431 15.90 -1.19 -3.71
C ALA A 431 17.23 -1.49 -4.42
N SER A 432 17.84 -2.64 -4.10
CA SER A 432 18.97 -3.15 -4.89
C SER A 432 18.49 -3.73 -6.22
N THR A 433 19.39 -3.93 -7.17
CA THR A 433 19.10 -4.60 -8.44
C THR A 433 18.50 -5.99 -8.22
N GLU A 434 19.04 -6.75 -7.26
CA GLU A 434 18.52 -8.07 -6.87
C GLU A 434 17.12 -7.97 -6.29
N SER A 435 16.88 -7.00 -5.41
CA SER A 435 15.56 -6.78 -4.81
C SER A 435 14.52 -6.42 -5.86
N TYR A 436 14.89 -5.60 -6.85
CA TYR A 436 14.01 -5.24 -7.96
C TYR A 436 13.75 -6.42 -8.90
N ALA A 437 14.77 -7.21 -9.24
CA ALA A 437 14.60 -8.44 -9.99
C ALA A 437 13.66 -9.41 -9.26
N TRP A 438 13.81 -9.54 -7.93
CA TRP A 438 12.91 -10.34 -7.11
C TRP A 438 11.46 -9.83 -7.14
N LEU A 439 11.26 -8.52 -7.02
CA LEU A 439 9.93 -7.90 -7.16
C LEU A 439 9.28 -8.27 -8.51
N ARG A 440 10.04 -8.13 -9.61
CA ARG A 440 9.54 -8.47 -10.96
C ARG A 440 9.22 -9.95 -11.09
N ALA A 441 10.09 -10.83 -10.60
CA ALA A 441 9.86 -12.27 -10.62
C ALA A 441 8.58 -12.65 -9.85
N GLN A 442 8.37 -12.06 -8.68
CA GLN A 442 7.15 -12.26 -7.88
C GLN A 442 5.91 -11.68 -8.55
N ALA A 443 6.02 -10.53 -9.23
CA ALA A 443 4.93 -9.95 -10.00
C ALA A 443 4.55 -10.83 -11.19
N LYS A 444 5.52 -11.31 -11.98
CA LYS A 444 5.31 -12.25 -13.09
C LYS A 444 4.66 -13.54 -12.63
N ARG A 445 5.15 -14.15 -11.55
CA ARG A 445 4.54 -15.36 -10.97
C ARG A 445 3.10 -15.12 -10.52
N THR A 446 2.82 -13.98 -9.91
CA THR A 446 1.46 -13.64 -9.48
C THR A 446 0.55 -13.41 -10.69
N LEU A 447 1.05 -12.78 -11.75
CA LEU A 447 0.29 -12.60 -13.00
C LEU A 447 -0.04 -13.95 -13.64
N GLN A 448 0.93 -14.87 -13.71
CA GLN A 448 0.71 -16.24 -14.20
C GLN A 448 -0.34 -16.99 -13.39
N LEU A 449 -0.31 -16.90 -12.06
CA LEU A 449 -1.32 -17.55 -11.21
C LEU A 449 -2.73 -16.94 -11.42
N LEU A 450 -2.80 -15.63 -11.66
CA LEU A 450 -4.07 -14.96 -11.95
C LEU A 450 -4.62 -15.31 -13.33
N THR A 451 -3.76 -15.56 -14.33
CA THR A 451 -4.20 -16.01 -15.67
C THR A 451 -4.50 -17.50 -15.70
N GLN A 452 -3.68 -18.34 -15.04
CA GLN A 452 -3.96 -19.77 -14.90
C GLN A 452 -5.30 -20.04 -14.21
N GLY A 453 -5.66 -19.25 -13.19
CA GLY A 453 -6.98 -19.36 -12.57
C GLY A 453 -8.15 -19.03 -13.51
N GLU A 454 -7.91 -18.19 -14.52
CA GLU A 454 -8.87 -17.87 -15.60
C GLU A 454 -8.88 -19.01 -16.64
N ASP A 455 -7.72 -19.53 -17.03
CA ASP A 455 -7.57 -20.61 -18.03
C ASP A 455 -8.06 -21.98 -17.52
N GLU A 456 -7.83 -22.30 -16.24
CA GLU A 456 -8.43 -23.46 -15.57
C GLU A 456 -9.95 -23.28 -15.39
N ALA A 457 -10.49 -22.06 -15.53
CA ALA A 457 -11.94 -21.84 -15.52
C ALA A 457 -12.54 -22.19 -16.87
N SER A 458 -11.90 -21.73 -17.95
CA SER A 458 -12.30 -22.09 -19.30
C SER A 458 -12.10 -23.58 -19.55
N GLY A 459 -10.97 -24.16 -19.15
CA GLY A 459 -10.68 -25.57 -19.38
C GLY A 459 -11.53 -26.53 -18.53
N ALA A 460 -11.93 -26.16 -17.32
CA ALA A 460 -12.87 -26.97 -16.54
C ALA A 460 -14.29 -26.92 -17.11
N ALA A 461 -14.73 -25.77 -17.63
CA ALA A 461 -16.00 -25.69 -18.36
C ALA A 461 -15.96 -26.55 -19.64
N GLU A 462 -14.87 -26.48 -20.40
CA GLU A 462 -14.67 -27.30 -21.63
C GLU A 462 -14.53 -28.80 -21.33
N ALA A 463 -13.96 -29.19 -20.17
CA ALA A 463 -13.82 -30.59 -19.77
C ALA A 463 -15.08 -31.19 -19.13
N GLU A 464 -15.94 -30.37 -18.55
CA GLU A 464 -17.29 -30.78 -18.11
C GLU A 464 -18.20 -30.95 -19.33
N GLU A 465 -18.08 -30.07 -20.33
CA GLU A 465 -18.72 -30.17 -21.66
C GLU A 465 -18.31 -31.46 -22.39
N ALA A 466 -17.01 -31.80 -22.45
CA ALA A 466 -16.55 -33.03 -23.07
C ALA A 466 -17.04 -34.31 -22.36
N LYS A 467 -17.30 -34.24 -21.04
CA LYS A 467 -17.85 -35.37 -20.28
C LYS A 467 -19.35 -35.52 -20.48
N GLU A 468 -20.09 -34.42 -20.56
CA GLU A 468 -21.51 -34.45 -20.93
C GLU A 468 -21.68 -34.96 -22.36
N GLU A 469 -20.82 -34.54 -23.31
CA GLU A 469 -20.79 -35.08 -24.68
C GLU A 469 -20.44 -36.58 -24.71
N GLU A 470 -19.48 -37.05 -23.90
CA GLU A 470 -19.15 -38.49 -23.81
C GLU A 470 -20.28 -39.31 -23.16
N GLU A 471 -20.96 -38.78 -22.12
CA GLU A 471 -22.10 -39.44 -21.48
C GLU A 471 -23.32 -39.51 -22.40
N ASP A 472 -23.58 -38.46 -23.19
CA ASP A 472 -24.64 -38.45 -24.21
C ASP A 472 -24.32 -39.43 -25.35
N ASN A 473 -23.07 -39.49 -25.84
CA ASN A 473 -22.65 -40.48 -26.85
C ASN A 473 -22.75 -41.91 -26.32
N HIS A 474 -22.47 -42.13 -25.03
CA HIS A 474 -22.59 -43.44 -24.39
C HIS A 474 -24.06 -43.86 -24.23
N GLN A 475 -24.97 -42.92 -23.98
CA GLN A 475 -26.42 -43.15 -23.99
C GLN A 475 -26.97 -43.38 -25.40
N GLU A 476 -26.51 -42.65 -26.43
CA GLU A 476 -26.90 -42.89 -27.83
C GLU A 476 -26.43 -44.27 -28.32
N MET A 477 -25.21 -44.70 -27.99
CA MET A 477 -24.74 -46.06 -28.32
C MET A 477 -25.51 -47.17 -27.59
N GLN A 478 -26.00 -46.93 -26.37
CA GLN A 478 -26.87 -47.89 -25.67
C GLN A 478 -28.29 -47.95 -26.28
N ILE A 479 -28.75 -46.86 -26.90
CA ILE A 479 -30.05 -46.81 -27.59
C ILE A 479 -29.95 -47.48 -28.97
N GLU A 480 -28.84 -47.35 -29.71
CA GLU A 480 -28.65 -48.01 -31.00
C GLU A 480 -28.35 -49.52 -30.88
N GLY A 481 -27.68 -49.96 -29.81
CA GLY A 481 -27.43 -51.40 -29.55
C GLY A 481 -28.66 -52.22 -29.16
N GLY A 482 -29.79 -51.58 -28.86
CA GLY A 482 -31.03 -52.23 -28.42
C GLY A 482 -32.00 -52.67 -29.52
N TRP A 483 -31.71 -52.37 -30.79
CA TRP A 483 -32.62 -52.64 -31.93
C TRP A 483 -32.10 -53.69 -32.91
N GLY A 484 -31.19 -54.56 -32.46
CA GLY A 484 -30.44 -55.45 -33.33
C GLY A 484 -30.50 -56.94 -33.00
N GLU A 485 -31.49 -57.46 -32.28
CA GLU A 485 -31.60 -58.91 -32.06
C GLU A 485 -33.02 -59.33 -31.64
N GLU A 486 -33.97 -59.29 -32.58
CA GLU A 486 -35.16 -60.15 -32.53
C GLU A 486 -35.71 -60.32 -33.96
N LYS A 487 -35.37 -61.45 -34.58
CA LYS A 487 -35.97 -61.96 -35.82
C LYS A 487 -36.19 -63.45 -35.72
#